data_AF-A0A0G1A7L7-F1
#
_entry.id   AF-A0A0G1A7L7-F1
#
_cell.length_a   1.000
_cell.length_b   1.000
_cell.length_c   1.000
_cell.angle_alpha   90.00
_cell.angle_beta   90.00
_cell.angle_gamma   90.00
#
_symmetry.space_group_name_H-M   'P 1'
#
loop_
_entity.id
_entity.type
_entity.pdbx_description
1 polymer ?
#
loop_
_entity_poly.entity_id
_entity_poly.type
_entity_poly.pdbx_seq_one_letter_code
_entity_poly.pdbx_strand_id
1 'polypeptide(L)'
;MREKIITALLIYKFGKENVETEIPITESEIDVNLFGVPISIKTITGTRFGGVKLVWTVDAQKADEFRKNYYPSYDILFIQINWGSVGGFYYIPLESQRRLFDRIGKENYIQLPKPGTNPRGAEITKEALSSLVKDKDAKTIEILWKKTKIEFNPYKRWVDYWKED
;
A
#
# COMPACT_ATOMS: atom_id res chain seq x y z
N MET A 1 10.06 3.49 2.43
CA MET A 1 10.96 3.88 1.31
C MET A 1 10.22 3.98 -0.03
N ARG A 2 9.52 2.94 -0.49
CA ARG A 2 8.77 2.99 -1.76
C ARG A 2 7.67 4.04 -1.75
N GLU A 3 6.93 4.12 -0.66
CA GLU A 3 5.96 5.19 -0.36
C GLU A 3 6.55 6.58 -0.61
N LYS A 4 7.70 6.93 0.00
CA LYS A 4 8.41 8.20 -0.27
C LYS A 4 8.68 8.48 -1.76
N ILE A 5 8.96 7.46 -2.57
CA ILE A 5 9.17 7.63 -4.02
C ILE A 5 7.86 7.98 -4.71
N ILE A 6 6.76 7.34 -4.31
CA ILE A 6 5.41 7.60 -4.84
C ILE A 6 4.93 8.99 -4.41
N THR A 7 5.15 9.37 -3.15
CA THR A 7 4.88 10.71 -2.65
C THR A 7 5.70 11.76 -3.40
N ALA A 8 6.98 11.50 -3.70
CA ALA A 8 7.80 12.39 -4.51
C ALA A 8 7.26 12.57 -5.95
N LEU A 9 6.64 11.55 -6.55
CA LEU A 9 5.94 11.67 -7.84
C LEU A 9 4.76 12.65 -7.73
N LEU A 10 3.98 12.57 -6.64
CA LEU A 10 2.87 13.50 -6.41
C LEU A 10 3.38 14.93 -6.24
N ILE A 11 4.44 15.14 -5.44
CA ILE A 11 5.08 16.46 -5.27
C ILE A 11 5.56 17.00 -6.62
N TYR A 12 6.25 16.18 -7.41
CA TYR A 12 6.72 16.58 -8.74
C TYR A 12 5.58 17.01 -9.66
N LYS A 13 4.46 16.29 -9.63
CA LYS A 13 3.33 16.53 -10.54
C LYS A 13 2.44 17.70 -10.10
N PHE A 14 2.22 17.84 -8.79
CA PHE A 14 1.19 18.73 -8.23
C PHE A 14 1.75 19.87 -7.38
N GLY A 15 3.06 19.94 -7.13
CA GLY A 15 3.68 20.96 -6.28
C GLY A 15 3.71 20.55 -4.81
N LYS A 16 4.72 20.99 -4.07
CA LYS A 16 4.92 20.63 -2.65
C LYS A 16 3.81 21.22 -1.78
N GLU A 17 3.32 22.40 -2.12
CA GLU A 17 2.23 23.10 -1.45
C GLU A 17 0.89 22.35 -1.48
N ASN A 18 0.73 21.42 -2.42
CA ASN A 18 -0.49 20.63 -2.58
C ASN A 18 -0.36 19.20 -2.03
N VAL A 19 0.81 18.84 -1.49
CA VAL A 19 1.11 17.48 -1.03
C VAL A 19 1.65 17.53 0.40
N GLU A 20 0.81 17.12 1.36
CA GLU A 20 1.19 17.01 2.76
C GLU A 20 1.80 15.64 3.04
N THR A 21 3.05 15.64 3.51
CA THR A 21 3.83 14.42 3.76
C THR A 21 4.06 14.12 5.23
N GLU A 22 3.81 15.09 6.12
CA GLU A 22 4.03 14.97 7.56
C GLU A 22 2.79 14.38 8.23
N ILE A 23 2.42 13.18 7.79
CA ILE A 23 1.32 12.43 8.40
C ILE A 23 1.83 11.77 9.68
N PRO A 24 1.14 11.92 10.83
CA PRO A 24 1.55 11.26 12.06
C PRO A 24 1.64 9.74 11.87
N ILE A 25 2.70 9.13 12.40
CA ILE A 25 2.90 7.67 12.33
C ILE A 25 1.79 6.86 13.03
N THR A 26 0.96 7.53 13.82
CA THR A 26 -0.21 6.97 14.51
C THR A 26 -1.45 6.91 13.63
N GLU A 27 -1.51 7.68 12.54
CA GLU A 27 -2.62 7.64 11.61
C GLU A 27 -2.63 6.30 10.88
N SER A 28 -3.74 5.58 11.01
CA SER A 28 -3.89 4.30 10.34
C SER A 28 -4.22 4.54 8.86
N GLU A 29 -3.39 3.95 7.98
CA GLU A 29 -3.57 3.85 6.53
C GLU A 29 -3.35 5.11 5.69
N ILE A 30 -3.27 6.30 6.26
CA ILE A 30 -2.96 7.52 5.52
C ILE A 30 -1.45 7.63 5.34
N ASP A 31 -1.00 7.74 4.09
CA ASP A 31 0.42 7.91 3.77
C ASP A 31 0.74 9.30 3.22
N VAL A 32 -0.25 9.99 2.64
CA VAL A 32 -0.12 11.34 2.06
C VAL A 32 -1.48 12.02 1.95
N ASN A 33 -1.56 13.35 2.11
CA ASN A 33 -2.72 14.13 1.67
C ASN A 33 -2.39 14.88 0.38
N LEU A 34 -3.25 14.75 -0.64
CA LEU A 34 -3.15 15.46 -1.91
C LEU A 34 -4.34 16.41 -2.05
N PHE A 35 -4.12 17.71 -2.15
CA PHE A 35 -5.17 18.73 -2.10
C PHE A 35 -6.13 18.57 -0.91
N GLY A 36 -5.59 18.18 0.26
CA GLY A 36 -6.37 17.90 1.47
C GLY A 36 -7.14 16.57 1.45
N VAL A 37 -6.98 15.75 0.40
CA VAL A 37 -7.61 14.41 0.30
C VAL A 37 -6.60 13.33 0.74
N PRO A 38 -6.92 12.52 1.76
CA PRO A 38 -6.05 11.44 2.22
C PRO A 38 -5.99 10.27 1.24
N ILE A 39 -4.77 9.75 1.07
CA ILE A 39 -4.46 8.63 0.18
C ILE A 39 -3.64 7.59 0.94
N SER A 40 -4.04 6.32 0.80
CA SER A 40 -3.26 5.16 1.23
C SER A 40 -2.38 4.66 0.09
N ILE A 41 -1.10 4.47 0.37
CA ILE A 41 -0.10 3.95 -0.56
C ILE A 41 0.26 2.52 -0.15
N LYS A 42 -0.07 1.55 -1.00
CA LYS A 42 0.21 0.14 -0.75
C LYS A 42 1.09 -0.43 -1.84
N THR A 43 2.12 -1.20 -1.47
CA THR A 43 2.99 -1.87 -2.46
C THR A 43 3.09 -3.35 -2.19
N ILE A 44 3.13 -4.15 -3.25
CA ILE A 44 3.41 -5.58 -3.17
C ILE A 44 4.45 -5.97 -4.21
N THR A 45 5.17 -7.06 -3.97
CA THR A 45 6.08 -7.66 -4.95
C THR A 45 5.60 -9.06 -5.33
N GLY A 46 5.57 -9.34 -6.63
CA GLY A 46 5.17 -10.63 -7.20
C GLY A 46 3.87 -10.56 -8.00
N THR A 47 3.45 -11.74 -8.48
CA THR A 47 2.28 -11.91 -9.35
C THR A 47 0.96 -12.04 -8.60
N ARG A 48 1.01 -12.21 -7.27
CA ARG A 48 -0.17 -12.43 -6.42
C ARG A 48 -0.59 -11.13 -5.73
N PHE A 49 -1.90 -10.92 -5.61
CA PHE A 49 -2.53 -9.78 -4.92
C PHE A 49 -2.87 -10.07 -3.45
N GLY A 50 -2.26 -11.09 -2.81
CA GLY A 50 -2.48 -11.40 -1.39
C GLY A 50 -1.30 -10.93 -0.53
N GLY A 51 -1.49 -10.68 0.77
CA GLY A 51 -0.42 -10.18 1.64
C GLY A 51 -0.45 -8.67 1.91
N VAL A 52 -1.41 -7.93 1.33
CA VAL A 52 -1.51 -6.47 1.49
C VAL A 52 -2.25 -6.15 2.78
N LYS A 53 -1.58 -5.46 3.69
CA LYS A 53 -2.10 -5.14 5.03
C LYS A 53 -3.10 -3.99 5.00
N LEU A 54 -4.19 -4.17 5.75
CA LEU A 54 -5.10 -3.09 6.16
C LEU A 54 -4.70 -2.56 7.54
N VAL A 55 -4.25 -3.45 8.44
CA VAL A 55 -3.75 -3.09 9.77
C VAL A 55 -2.63 -4.03 10.21
N TRP A 56 -1.69 -3.54 11.01
CA TRP A 56 -0.54 -4.29 11.53
C TRP A 56 -0.80 -5.00 12.87
N THR A 57 -2.06 -5.36 13.17
CA THR A 57 -2.41 -6.07 14.41
C THR A 57 -2.45 -7.59 14.23
N VAL A 58 -1.75 -8.31 15.11
CA VAL A 58 -1.72 -9.79 15.15
C VAL A 58 -2.49 -10.36 16.33
N ASP A 59 -2.87 -9.51 17.29
CA ASP A 59 -3.71 -9.90 18.40
C ASP A 59 -5.10 -10.29 17.88
N ALA A 60 -5.58 -11.47 18.26
CA ALA A 60 -6.79 -12.04 17.70
C ALA A 60 -8.04 -11.21 18.03
N GLN A 61 -8.12 -10.65 19.25
CA GLN A 61 -9.26 -9.84 19.68
C GLN A 61 -9.28 -8.51 18.94
N LYS A 62 -8.14 -7.82 18.88
CA LYS A 62 -8.01 -6.55 18.14
C LYS A 62 -8.19 -6.72 16.63
N ALA A 63 -7.74 -7.85 16.07
CA ALA A 63 -7.95 -8.13 14.65
C ALA A 63 -9.44 -8.37 14.32
N ASP A 64 -10.16 -9.07 15.21
CA ASP A 64 -11.60 -9.28 15.07
C ASP A 64 -12.39 -7.97 15.27
N GLU A 65 -12.00 -7.15 16.26
CA GLU A 65 -12.55 -5.81 16.47
C GLU A 65 -12.32 -4.91 15.24
N PHE A 66 -11.10 -4.93 14.70
CA PHE A 66 -10.78 -4.23 13.45
C PHE A 66 -11.71 -4.66 12.32
N ARG A 67 -11.86 -5.97 12.07
CA ARG A 67 -12.75 -6.46 11.01
C ARG A 67 -14.20 -6.02 11.23
N LYS A 68 -14.67 -5.99 12.47
CA LYS A 68 -16.04 -5.56 12.81
C LYS A 68 -16.27 -4.09 12.49
N ASN A 69 -15.29 -3.23 12.77
CA ASN A 69 -15.43 -1.77 12.68
C ASN A 69 -14.88 -1.17 11.37
N TYR A 70 -14.08 -1.92 10.63
CA TYR A 70 -13.46 -1.43 9.40
C TYR A 70 -14.49 -1.14 8.32
N TYR A 71 -14.33 0.01 7.69
CA TYR A 71 -14.96 0.38 6.43
C TYR A 71 -13.94 1.16 5.58
N PRO A 72 -13.84 0.90 4.25
CA PRO A 72 -12.94 1.67 3.41
C PRO A 72 -13.20 3.18 3.55
N SER A 73 -12.12 3.93 3.79
CA SER A 73 -12.20 5.36 4.13
C SER A 73 -11.33 6.26 3.25
N TYR A 74 -10.36 5.70 2.54
CA TYR A 74 -9.39 6.47 1.74
C TYR A 74 -9.23 5.87 0.34
N ASP A 75 -8.85 6.71 -0.61
CA ASP A 75 -8.37 6.26 -1.92
C ASP A 75 -7.07 5.45 -1.76
N ILE A 76 -6.83 4.50 -2.68
CA ILE A 76 -5.60 3.70 -2.67
C ILE A 76 -4.77 3.98 -3.93
N LEU A 77 -3.51 4.34 -3.75
CA LEU A 77 -2.45 4.16 -4.76
C LEU A 77 -1.77 2.81 -4.49
N PHE A 78 -2.05 1.83 -5.34
CA PHE A 78 -1.52 0.48 -5.20
C PHE A 78 -0.48 0.18 -6.27
N ILE A 79 0.69 -0.30 -5.86
CA ILE A 79 1.80 -0.61 -6.78
C ILE A 79 2.10 -2.11 -6.71
N GLN A 80 1.89 -2.79 -7.83
CA GLN A 80 2.32 -4.17 -8.04
C GLN A 80 3.68 -4.20 -8.75
N ILE A 81 4.71 -4.60 -8.01
CA ILE A 81 6.07 -4.75 -8.52
C ILE A 81 6.24 -6.19 -9.00
N ASN A 82 6.45 -6.39 -10.31
CA ASN A 82 6.54 -7.73 -10.89
C ASN A 82 7.83 -7.89 -11.72
N TRP A 83 8.97 -8.08 -11.06
CA TRP A 83 10.28 -8.15 -11.71
C TRP A 83 10.35 -9.14 -12.87
N GLY A 84 10.89 -8.68 -14.00
CA GLY A 84 11.01 -9.46 -15.23
C GLY A 84 9.71 -9.56 -16.02
N SER A 85 8.63 -8.91 -15.58
CA SER A 85 7.30 -9.02 -16.17
C SER A 85 6.52 -7.70 -16.00
N VAL A 86 5.26 -7.70 -16.43
CA VAL A 86 4.35 -6.57 -16.31
C VAL A 86 3.73 -6.58 -14.92
N GLY A 87 3.83 -5.45 -14.23
CA GLY A 87 3.02 -5.11 -13.05
C GLY A 87 2.27 -3.81 -13.34
N GLY A 88 1.89 -3.08 -12.29
CA GLY A 88 1.14 -1.85 -12.50
C GLY A 88 1.16 -0.90 -11.32
N PHE A 89 0.94 0.36 -11.65
CA PHE A 89 0.58 1.43 -10.73
C PHE A 89 -0.92 1.66 -10.88
N TYR A 90 -1.68 1.40 -9.82
CA TYR A 90 -3.13 1.48 -9.79
C TYR A 90 -3.58 2.65 -8.90
N TYR A 91 -4.53 3.43 -9.38
CA TYR A 91 -5.39 4.26 -8.55
C TYR A 91 -6.72 3.55 -8.38
N ILE A 92 -7.09 3.27 -7.13
CA ILE A 92 -8.32 2.60 -6.74
C ILE A 92 -9.16 3.59 -5.93
N PRO A 93 -10.24 4.13 -6.52
CA PRO A 93 -11.12 5.06 -5.82
C PRO A 93 -11.76 4.43 -4.59
N LEU A 94 -11.98 5.24 -3.55
CA LEU A 94 -12.71 4.90 -2.33
C LEU A 94 -14.08 4.31 -2.66
N GLU A 95 -14.80 4.92 -3.59
CA GLU A 95 -16.13 4.46 -3.97
C GLU A 95 -16.11 3.07 -4.63
N SER A 96 -15.04 2.73 -5.37
CA SER A 96 -14.85 1.35 -5.88
C SER A 96 -14.63 0.36 -4.74
N GLN A 97 -13.89 0.76 -3.71
CA GLN A 97 -13.68 -0.06 -2.51
C GLN A 97 -14.98 -0.28 -1.75
N ARG A 98 -15.75 0.78 -1.50
CA ARG A 98 -17.03 0.72 -0.79
C ARG A 98 -18.06 -0.14 -1.50
N ARG A 99 -18.26 0.08 -2.81
CA ARG A 99 -19.16 -0.76 -3.61
C ARG A 99 -18.77 -2.24 -3.56
N LEU A 100 -17.47 -2.55 -3.63
CA LEU A 100 -17.02 -3.93 -3.52
C LEU A 100 -17.26 -4.47 -2.10
N PHE A 101 -16.89 -3.71 -1.09
CA PHE A 101 -17.02 -4.05 0.33
C PHE A 101 -18.47 -4.37 0.70
N ASP A 102 -19.42 -3.52 0.30
CA ASP A 102 -20.84 -3.69 0.55
C ASP A 102 -21.39 -4.93 -0.17
N ARG A 103 -20.88 -5.23 -1.36
CA ARG A 103 -21.30 -6.39 -2.17
C ARG A 103 -20.80 -7.73 -1.61
N ILE A 104 -19.54 -7.81 -1.17
CA ILE A 104 -18.93 -9.09 -0.77
C ILE A 104 -18.95 -9.30 0.75
N GLY A 105 -19.16 -8.23 1.53
CA GLY A 105 -19.11 -8.23 2.97
C GLY A 105 -17.68 -8.26 3.54
N LYS A 106 -17.54 -7.77 4.78
CA LYS A 106 -16.25 -7.66 5.49
C LYS A 106 -15.48 -8.97 5.59
N GLU A 107 -16.18 -10.10 5.71
CA GLU A 107 -15.57 -11.43 5.85
C GLU A 107 -14.82 -11.87 4.58
N ASN A 108 -15.33 -11.47 3.41
CA ASN A 108 -14.69 -11.76 2.13
C ASN A 108 -13.76 -10.63 1.68
N TYR A 109 -13.83 -9.46 2.31
CA TYR A 109 -12.91 -8.35 2.06
C TYR A 109 -11.67 -8.40 2.92
N ILE A 110 -11.79 -8.83 4.18
CA ILE A 110 -10.72 -8.78 5.20
C ILE A 110 -10.35 -10.21 5.61
N GLN A 111 -9.08 -10.55 5.40
CA GLN A 111 -8.49 -11.79 5.90
C GLN A 111 -7.84 -11.55 7.26
N LEU A 112 -8.35 -12.24 8.29
CA LEU A 112 -7.75 -12.21 9.62
C LEU A 112 -6.40 -12.96 9.68
N PRO A 113 -5.51 -12.58 10.59
CA PRO A 113 -4.28 -13.31 10.86
C PRO A 113 -4.57 -14.78 11.22
N LYS A 114 -3.90 -15.75 10.57
CA LYS A 114 -4.14 -17.18 10.82
C LYS A 114 -3.53 -17.61 12.17
N PRO A 115 -4.32 -18.20 13.10
CA PRO A 115 -3.79 -18.73 14.36
C PRO A 115 -2.72 -19.79 14.13
N GLY A 116 -1.70 -19.82 15.00
CA GLY A 116 -0.58 -20.77 14.89
C GLY A 116 0.39 -20.48 13.75
N THR A 117 0.32 -19.30 13.13
CA THR A 117 1.32 -18.81 12.16
C THR A 117 1.98 -17.53 12.70
N ASN A 118 2.95 -16.97 11.97
CA ASN A 118 3.58 -15.68 12.30
C ASN A 118 3.13 -14.57 11.32
N PRO A 119 1.85 -14.18 11.32
CA PRO A 119 1.34 -13.12 10.46
C PRO A 119 1.83 -11.76 10.97
N ARG A 120 1.62 -10.72 10.14
CA ARG A 120 1.99 -9.34 10.47
C ARG A 120 0.80 -8.38 10.51
N GLY A 121 -0.43 -8.88 10.49
CA GLY A 121 -1.61 -8.03 10.39
C GLY A 121 -2.76 -8.66 9.63
N ALA A 122 -3.94 -8.05 9.74
CA ALA A 122 -5.07 -8.36 8.88
C ALA A 122 -4.85 -7.79 7.46
N GLU A 123 -5.30 -8.53 6.46
CA GLU A 123 -5.06 -8.26 5.04
C GLU A 123 -6.35 -7.96 4.30
N ILE A 124 -6.27 -7.22 3.21
CA ILE A 124 -7.30 -7.32 2.17
C ILE A 124 -7.17 -8.69 1.49
N THR A 125 -8.28 -9.38 1.26
CA THR A 125 -8.23 -10.67 0.56
C THR A 125 -7.68 -10.50 -0.85
N LYS A 126 -7.04 -11.56 -1.36
CA LYS A 126 -6.55 -11.59 -2.73
C LYS A 126 -7.68 -11.36 -3.73
N GLU A 127 -8.84 -11.95 -3.47
CA GLU A 127 -10.03 -11.88 -4.32
C GLU A 127 -10.60 -10.46 -4.36
N ALA A 128 -10.64 -9.77 -3.22
CA ALA A 128 -11.05 -8.37 -3.16
C ALA A 128 -10.07 -7.47 -3.92
N LEU A 129 -8.77 -7.54 -3.62
CA LEU A 129 -7.79 -6.70 -4.30
C LEU A 129 -7.72 -6.97 -5.81
N SER A 130 -7.81 -8.23 -6.23
CA SER A 130 -7.87 -8.61 -7.66
C SER A 130 -9.12 -8.07 -8.36
N SER A 131 -10.22 -7.89 -7.63
CA SER A 131 -11.44 -7.29 -8.17
C SER A 131 -11.32 -5.78 -8.27
N LEU A 132 -10.72 -5.12 -7.27
CA LEU A 132 -10.53 -3.67 -7.25
C LEU A 132 -9.64 -3.17 -8.38
N VAL A 133 -8.52 -3.85 -8.65
CA VAL A 133 -7.61 -3.46 -9.75
C VAL A 133 -8.22 -3.65 -11.14
N LYS A 134 -9.37 -4.35 -11.23
CA LYS A 134 -10.15 -4.55 -12.46
C LYS A 134 -11.46 -3.76 -12.47
N ASP A 135 -11.75 -2.98 -11.42
CA ASP A 135 -12.95 -2.15 -11.39
C ASP A 135 -12.88 -1.09 -12.49
N LYS A 136 -14.03 -0.79 -13.10
CA LYS A 136 -14.12 0.15 -14.23
C LYS A 136 -13.64 1.57 -13.89
N ASP A 137 -13.73 1.97 -12.62
CA ASP A 137 -13.33 3.31 -12.19
C ASP A 137 -11.86 3.34 -11.72
N ALA A 138 -11.24 2.18 -11.52
CA ALA A 138 -9.80 2.09 -11.26
C ALA A 138 -9.01 2.54 -12.49
N LYS A 139 -7.88 3.21 -12.26
CA LYS A 139 -6.96 3.65 -13.31
C LYS A 139 -5.62 2.94 -13.15
N THR A 140 -5.00 2.58 -14.26
CA THR A 140 -3.75 1.80 -14.25
C THR A 140 -2.74 2.38 -15.21
N ILE A 141 -1.49 2.45 -14.75
CA ILE A 141 -0.31 2.58 -15.61
C ILE A 141 0.43 1.25 -15.54
N GLU A 142 0.46 0.51 -16.64
CA GLU A 142 1.22 -0.73 -16.72
C GLU A 142 2.72 -0.45 -16.71
N ILE A 143 3.47 -1.27 -15.98
CA ILE A 143 4.92 -1.09 -15.81
C ILE A 143 5.61 -2.42 -16.11
N LEU A 144 6.49 -2.41 -17.11
CA LEU A 144 7.42 -3.52 -17.35
C LEU A 144 8.63 -3.38 -16.41
N TRP A 145 8.66 -4.19 -15.35
CA TRP A 145 9.67 -4.09 -14.30
C TRP A 145 10.99 -4.76 -14.69
N LYS A 146 11.87 -4.01 -15.34
CA LYS A 146 13.21 -4.48 -15.70
C LYS A 146 14.21 -4.21 -14.57
N LYS A 147 15.00 -5.23 -14.22
CA LYS A 147 16.15 -5.03 -13.32
C LYS A 147 17.29 -4.40 -14.10
N THR A 148 17.90 -3.38 -13.52
CA THR A 148 19.18 -2.82 -13.96
C THR A 148 20.26 -3.22 -12.96
N LYS A 149 21.49 -3.46 -13.45
CA LYS A 149 22.63 -3.68 -12.56
C LYS A 149 23.01 -2.33 -11.96
N ILE A 150 22.88 -2.18 -10.65
CA ILE A 150 23.30 -1.00 -9.89
C ILE A 150 24.18 -1.52 -8.75
N GLU A 151 25.40 -0.98 -8.65
CA GLU A 151 26.30 -1.29 -7.55
C GLU A 151 26.05 -0.28 -6.42
N PHE A 152 25.69 -0.78 -5.24
CA PHE A 152 25.40 0.04 -4.07
C PHE A 152 25.94 -0.63 -2.81
N ASN A 153 26.76 0.08 -2.04
CA ASN A 153 27.25 -0.35 -0.75
C ASN A 153 26.57 0.47 0.37
N PRO A 154 25.63 -0.10 1.13
CA PRO A 154 24.91 0.63 2.18
C PRO A 154 25.80 1.06 3.35
N TYR A 155 26.97 0.45 3.52
CA TYR A 155 27.87 0.72 4.65
C TYR A 155 28.88 1.82 4.35
N LYS A 156 29.18 2.07 3.07
CA LYS A 156 30.25 2.98 2.66
C LYS A 156 30.12 4.34 3.35
N ARG A 157 28.93 4.95 3.31
CA ARG A 157 28.66 6.24 3.95
C ARG A 157 29.00 6.24 5.44
N TRP A 158 28.59 5.21 6.16
CA TRP A 158 28.80 5.13 7.60
C TRP A 158 30.26 4.85 7.96
N VAL A 159 30.92 3.96 7.19
CA VAL A 159 32.34 3.68 7.35
C VAL A 159 33.19 4.91 7.07
N ASP A 160 32.85 5.70 6.05
CA ASP A 160 33.55 6.94 5.73
C ASP A 160 33.39 7.94 6.89
N TYR A 161 32.20 8.10 7.49
CA TYR A 161 32.02 8.94 8.69
C TYR A 161 32.84 8.49 9.90
N TRP A 162 32.98 7.17 10.15
CA TRP A 162 33.83 6.67 11.23
C TRP A 162 35.32 6.83 10.98
N LYS A 163 35.73 7.12 9.74
CA LYS A 163 37.13 7.38 9.36
C LYS A 163 37.51 8.85 9.37
N GLU A 164 36.53 9.75 9.55
CA GLU A 164 36.75 11.20 9.63
C GLU A 164 37.28 11.65 11.00
N ASP A 165 37.74 10.71 11.86
CA ASP A 165 38.47 10.95 13.12
C ASP A 165 39.99 11.17 12.90
#